data_AF-A0A9Q3I7M4-F1
#
_entry.id   AF-A0A9Q3I7M4-F1
#
_cell.length_a   1.000
_cell.length_b   1.000
_cell.length_c   1.000
_cell.angle_alpha   90.00
_cell.angle_beta   90.00
_cell.angle_gamma   90.00
#
_symmetry.space_group_name_H-M   'P 1'
#
loop_
_entity.id
_entity.type
_entity.pdbx_description
1 polymer ?
#
loop_
_entity_poly.entity_id
_entity_poly.type
_entity_poly.pdbx_seq_one_letter_code
_entity_poly.pdbx_strand_id
1 'polypeptide(L)'
;MDYITFAALVTSEEITQNSYQLWKKVNKQFASSSFNSKARIWSKFQKLAYEDNLKEFIANTGKFLRNIALVGISVEDEILAFSILTKLPDEFHSLIEKVTLNTETQGNLDAILNALHKAALKEEALSMEYTKTVALNKQSFPSKIIHYCSNGKRNPLVTTHGPEKCWQLHPELKPNRKRKDKEQRINFTIA
;
A
#
# COMPACT_ATOMS: atom_id res chain seq x y z
N MET A 1 10.45 -28.62 14.44
CA MET A 1 10.13 -30.06 14.59
C MET A 1 11.04 -30.41 15.72
N ASP A 2 10.50 -30.45 16.93
CA ASP A 2 11.34 -30.34 18.11
C ASP A 2 11.77 -31.75 18.47
N TYR A 3 13.08 -32.02 18.33
CA TYR A 3 13.73 -33.33 18.49
C TYR A 3 13.22 -34.11 19.71
N ILE A 4 12.93 -33.39 20.80
CA ILE A 4 12.40 -33.89 22.06
C ILE A 4 11.05 -34.63 21.88
N THR A 5 10.15 -34.12 21.05
CA THR A 5 8.82 -34.73 20.81
C THR A 5 8.87 -35.99 19.95
N PHE A 6 9.84 -36.07 19.04
CA PHE A 6 10.04 -37.26 18.20
C PHE A 6 10.76 -38.37 18.98
N ALA A 7 11.78 -38.02 19.77
CA ALA A 7 12.51 -38.96 20.62
C ALA A 7 11.62 -39.59 21.71
N ALA A 8 10.68 -38.82 22.29
CA ALA A 8 9.72 -39.35 23.27
C ALA A 8 8.70 -40.34 22.66
N LEU A 9 8.42 -40.24 21.36
CA LEU A 9 7.51 -41.16 20.66
C LEU A 9 8.19 -42.46 20.24
N VAL A 10 9.52 -42.44 20.11
CA VAL A 10 10.34 -43.51 19.57
C VAL A 10 11.25 -44.03 20.67
N THR A 11 10.70 -44.78 21.62
CA THR A 11 11.50 -45.57 22.57
C THR A 11 12.05 -46.80 21.85
N SER A 12 13.36 -47.05 21.96
CA SER A 12 14.08 -48.12 21.26
C SER A 12 13.48 -49.52 21.43
N GLU A 13 12.74 -49.75 22.51
CA GLU A 13 12.08 -51.02 22.84
C GLU A 13 10.79 -51.29 22.01
N GLU A 14 10.02 -50.24 21.65
CA GLU A 14 8.79 -50.38 20.83
C GLU A 14 9.09 -50.61 19.34
N ILE A 15 10.24 -50.11 18.85
CA ILE A 15 10.66 -50.20 17.45
C ILE A 15 10.90 -51.66 17.04
N THR A 16 11.46 -52.47 17.94
CA THR A 16 11.83 -53.86 17.71
C THR A 16 10.66 -54.83 17.71
N GLN A 17 9.54 -54.49 18.38
CA GLN A 17 8.41 -55.41 18.55
C GLN A 17 7.29 -55.21 17.52
N ASN A 18 7.04 -53.99 17.03
CA ASN A 18 5.98 -53.77 16.04
C ASN A 18 6.13 -52.45 15.28
N SER A 19 6.95 -52.47 14.22
CA SER A 19 7.18 -51.31 13.32
C SER A 19 5.89 -50.74 12.71
N TYR A 20 4.87 -51.57 12.48
CA TYR A 20 3.56 -51.12 12.00
C TYR A 20 2.81 -50.28 13.03
N GLN A 21 2.85 -50.64 14.31
CA GLN A 21 2.23 -49.85 15.38
C GLN A 21 2.95 -48.50 15.57
N LEU A 22 4.28 -48.49 15.45
CA LEU A 22 5.05 -47.25 15.46
C LEU A 22 4.64 -46.35 14.29
N TRP A 23 4.59 -46.89 13.07
CA TRP A 23 4.13 -46.15 11.89
C TRP A 23 2.71 -45.59 12.08
N LYS A 24 1.79 -46.38 12.66
CA LYS A 24 0.43 -45.94 12.96
C LYS A 24 0.40 -44.81 13.98
N LYS A 25 1.24 -44.85 15.03
CA LYS A 25 1.36 -43.78 16.04
C LYS A 25 1.95 -42.50 15.43
N VAL A 26 3.04 -42.63 14.67
CA VAL A 26 3.66 -41.51 13.93
C VAL A 26 2.64 -40.88 12.99
N ASN A 27 1.97 -41.69 12.16
CA ASN A 27 0.97 -41.20 11.22
C ASN A 27 -0.22 -40.55 11.95
N LYS A 28 -0.70 -41.13 13.07
CA LYS A 28 -1.77 -40.51 13.87
C LYS A 28 -1.40 -39.13 14.41
N GLN A 29 -0.14 -38.95 14.83
CA GLN A 29 0.31 -37.72 15.48
C GLN A 29 0.80 -36.65 14.51
N PHE A 30 1.34 -37.05 13.36
CA PHE A 30 1.99 -36.16 12.40
C PHE A 30 1.29 -36.09 11.04
N ALA A 31 0.21 -36.86 10.82
CA ALA A 31 -0.62 -36.64 9.65
C ALA A 31 -1.09 -35.19 9.60
N SER A 32 -1.21 -34.66 8.39
CA SER A 32 -1.74 -33.32 8.14
C SER A 32 -3.12 -33.12 8.78
N SER A 33 -3.92 -34.19 8.88
CA SER A 33 -5.25 -34.21 9.51
C SER A 33 -5.24 -34.37 11.03
N SER A 34 -4.08 -34.54 11.67
CA SER A 34 -4.00 -34.66 13.13
C SER A 34 -4.47 -33.38 13.84
N PHE A 35 -4.98 -33.53 15.06
CA PHE A 35 -5.42 -32.39 15.88
C PHE A 35 -4.29 -31.36 16.08
N ASN A 36 -3.05 -31.83 16.29
CA ASN A 36 -1.89 -30.95 16.48
C ASN A 36 -1.59 -30.11 15.24
N SER A 37 -1.65 -30.73 14.04
CA SER A 37 -1.48 -30.02 12.77
C SER A 37 -2.59 -28.98 12.56
N LYS A 38 -3.85 -29.35 12.85
CA LYS A 38 -5.02 -28.45 12.82
C LYS A 38 -4.83 -27.25 13.76
N ALA A 39 -4.54 -27.52 15.03
CA ALA A 39 -4.37 -26.49 16.06
C ALA A 39 -3.21 -25.54 15.73
N ARG A 40 -2.10 -26.06 15.19
CA ARG A 40 -0.95 -25.24 14.80
C ARG A 40 -1.26 -24.30 13.64
N ILE A 41 -1.95 -24.77 12.61
CA ILE A 41 -2.34 -23.93 11.46
C ILE A 41 -3.37 -22.89 11.90
N TRP A 42 -4.37 -23.30 12.68
CA TRP A 42 -5.38 -22.39 13.22
C TRP A 42 -4.76 -21.33 14.11
N SER A 43 -3.85 -21.70 15.01
CA SER A 43 -3.14 -20.75 15.88
C SER A 43 -2.32 -19.74 15.08
N LYS A 44 -1.66 -20.17 14.00
CA LYS A 44 -0.94 -19.25 13.11
C LYS A 44 -1.88 -18.30 12.36
N PHE A 45 -3.03 -18.80 11.88
CA PHE A 45 -4.05 -17.96 11.26
C PHE A 45 -4.61 -16.93 12.25
N GLN A 46 -4.89 -17.34 13.49
CA GLN A 46 -5.37 -16.44 14.54
C GLN A 46 -4.34 -15.37 14.92
N LYS A 47 -3.04 -15.67 14.85
CA LYS A 47 -1.95 -14.70 15.07
C LYS A 47 -1.60 -13.85 13.86
N LEU A 48 -2.18 -14.11 12.68
CA LEU A 48 -1.98 -13.25 11.52
C LEU A 48 -2.50 -11.85 11.86
N ALA A 49 -1.60 -10.87 11.77
CA ALA A 49 -1.88 -9.46 11.94
C ALA A 49 -1.55 -8.70 10.65
N TYR A 50 -2.10 -7.51 10.51
CA TYR A 50 -1.75 -6.59 9.44
C TYR A 50 -0.44 -5.85 9.79
N GLU A 51 0.50 -5.78 8.84
CA GLU A 51 1.86 -5.21 9.01
C GLU A 51 2.17 -4.14 7.92
N ASP A 52 1.19 -3.32 7.52
CA ASP A 52 1.31 -2.17 6.59
C ASP A 52 1.09 -2.43 5.09
N ASN A 53 0.99 -3.69 4.65
CA ASN A 53 0.72 -3.99 3.25
C ASN A 53 -0.56 -4.84 3.08
N LEU A 54 -1.61 -4.22 2.56
CA LEU A 54 -2.90 -4.87 2.34
C LEU A 54 -2.82 -6.04 1.36
N LYS A 55 -2.01 -5.93 0.30
CA LYS A 55 -1.83 -6.99 -0.69
C LYS A 55 -1.11 -8.20 -0.11
N GLU A 56 -0.07 -7.96 0.68
CA GLU A 56 0.64 -9.02 1.39
C GLU A 56 -0.25 -9.70 2.43
N PHE A 57 -1.04 -8.91 3.18
CA PHE A 57 -2.03 -9.43 4.11
C PHE A 57 -3.07 -10.33 3.41
N ILE A 58 -3.63 -9.90 2.28
CA ILE A 58 -4.58 -10.71 1.49
C ILE A 58 -3.90 -11.99 0.97
N ALA A 59 -2.67 -11.90 0.46
CA ALA A 59 -1.93 -13.05 -0.03
C ALA A 59 -1.64 -14.08 1.09
N ASN A 60 -1.23 -13.61 2.27
CA ASN A 60 -0.97 -14.44 3.44
C ASN A 60 -2.26 -15.06 3.98
N THR A 61 -3.35 -14.30 4.04
CA THR A 61 -4.69 -14.81 4.37
C THR A 61 -5.10 -15.94 3.41
N GLY A 62 -4.94 -15.76 2.10
CA GLY A 62 -5.22 -16.79 1.11
C GLY A 62 -4.36 -18.06 1.27
N LYS A 63 -3.09 -17.92 1.67
CA LYS A 63 -2.23 -19.08 2.02
C LYS A 63 -2.79 -19.83 3.23
N PHE A 64 -3.23 -19.13 4.27
CA PHE A 64 -3.80 -19.76 5.44
C PHE A 64 -5.14 -20.45 5.16
N LEU A 65 -6.02 -19.84 4.37
CA LEU A 65 -7.28 -20.46 3.95
C LEU A 65 -7.06 -21.78 3.22
N ARG A 66 -6.10 -21.81 2.27
CA ARG A 66 -5.69 -23.06 1.61
C ARG A 66 -5.14 -24.08 2.60
N ASN A 67 -4.31 -23.66 3.55
CA ASN A 67 -3.76 -24.56 4.57
C ASN A 67 -4.84 -25.13 5.51
N ILE A 68 -5.84 -24.32 5.88
CA ILE A 68 -7.01 -24.71 6.68
C ILE A 68 -7.83 -25.78 5.93
N ALA A 69 -8.08 -25.55 4.63
CA ALA A 69 -8.75 -26.52 3.77
C ALA A 69 -7.94 -27.82 3.61
N LEU A 70 -6.63 -27.74 3.36
CA LEU A 70 -5.73 -28.90 3.20
C LEU A 70 -5.68 -29.79 4.44
N VAL A 71 -5.77 -29.18 5.63
CA VAL A 71 -5.76 -29.90 6.90
C VAL A 71 -7.16 -30.36 7.33
N GLY A 72 -8.19 -30.00 6.57
CA GLY A 72 -9.56 -30.47 6.79
C GLY A 72 -10.20 -29.85 8.03
N ILE A 73 -9.94 -28.57 8.26
CA ILE A 73 -10.72 -27.77 9.22
C ILE A 73 -11.92 -27.23 8.44
N SER A 74 -13.12 -27.73 8.76
CA SER A 74 -14.37 -27.20 8.20
C SER A 74 -14.80 -26.01 9.06
N VAL A 75 -14.76 -24.81 8.49
CA VAL A 75 -15.26 -23.58 9.10
C VAL A 75 -16.20 -22.93 8.09
N GLU A 76 -17.29 -22.36 8.56
CA GLU A 76 -18.19 -21.59 7.70
C GLU A 76 -17.49 -20.36 7.14
N ASP A 77 -17.72 -20.09 5.86
CA ASP A 77 -17.13 -18.96 5.13
C ASP A 77 -17.40 -17.62 5.82
N GLU A 78 -18.57 -17.48 6.43
CA GLU A 78 -18.97 -16.30 7.21
C GLU A 78 -18.07 -16.07 8.42
N ILE A 79 -17.74 -17.12 9.17
CA ILE A 79 -16.86 -17.03 10.35
C ILE A 79 -15.43 -16.69 9.91
N LEU A 80 -14.97 -17.26 8.80
CA LEU A 80 -13.67 -16.94 8.22
C LEU A 80 -13.62 -15.49 7.74
N ALA A 81 -14.69 -15.01 7.10
CA ALA A 81 -14.82 -13.63 6.67
C ALA A 81 -14.74 -12.65 7.84
N PHE A 82 -15.52 -12.87 8.91
CA PHE A 82 -15.44 -12.04 10.12
C PHE A 82 -14.05 -12.07 10.76
N SER A 83 -13.43 -13.24 10.81
CA SER A 83 -12.07 -13.39 11.34
C SER A 83 -11.02 -12.61 10.53
N ILE A 84 -11.24 -12.41 9.23
CA ILE A 84 -10.34 -11.64 8.37
C ILE A 84 -10.61 -10.14 8.50
N LEU A 85 -11.87 -9.73 8.49
CA LEU A 85 -12.24 -8.32 8.60
C LEU A 85 -11.80 -7.71 9.94
N THR A 86 -11.93 -8.47 11.03
CA THR A 86 -11.50 -8.04 12.39
C THR A 86 -9.98 -7.91 12.56
N LYS A 87 -9.18 -8.42 11.61
CA LYS A 87 -7.72 -8.33 11.63
C LYS A 87 -7.17 -7.07 10.96
N LEU A 88 -8.02 -6.36 10.23
CA LEU A 88 -7.64 -5.11 9.58
C LEU A 88 -7.66 -3.97 10.61
N PRO A 89 -6.72 -3.00 10.51
CA PRO A 89 -6.72 -1.85 11.40
C PRO A 89 -7.90 -0.92 11.12
N ASP A 90 -8.18 -0.03 12.08
CA ASP A 90 -9.32 0.90 12.06
C ASP A 90 -9.33 1.83 10.82
N GLU A 91 -8.18 2.04 10.18
CA GLU A 91 -8.03 2.78 8.92
C GLU A 91 -8.92 2.21 7.80
N PHE A 92 -9.19 0.90 7.83
CA PHE A 92 -10.06 0.23 6.87
C PHE A 92 -11.52 0.15 7.33
N HIS A 93 -11.94 0.81 8.41
CA HIS A 93 -13.32 0.74 8.92
C HIS A 93 -14.35 1.04 7.83
N SER A 94 -14.13 2.08 7.02
CA SER A 94 -15.04 2.45 5.93
C SER A 94 -15.12 1.39 4.81
N LEU A 95 -14.05 0.62 4.61
CA LEU A 95 -14.02 -0.50 3.68
C LEU A 95 -14.75 -1.71 4.28
N ILE A 96 -14.48 -2.02 5.54
CA ILE A 96 -15.13 -3.10 6.29
C ILE A 96 -16.65 -2.89 6.29
N GLU A 97 -17.11 -1.68 6.61
CA GLU A 97 -18.53 -1.33 6.63
C GLU A 97 -19.18 -1.51 5.24
N LYS A 98 -18.54 -1.01 4.18
CA LYS A 98 -19.03 -1.19 2.80
C LYS A 98 -19.12 -2.65 2.39
N VAL A 99 -18.14 -3.47 2.76
CA VAL A 99 -18.11 -4.89 2.45
C VAL A 99 -19.13 -5.66 3.30
N THR A 100 -19.39 -5.23 4.54
CA THR A 100 -20.34 -5.89 5.44
C THR A 100 -21.79 -5.57 5.08
N LEU A 101 -22.07 -4.33 4.67
CA LEU A 101 -23.41 -3.87 4.29
C LEU A 101 -23.80 -4.24 2.86
N ASN A 102 -22.85 -4.64 2.01
CA ASN A 102 -23.14 -5.05 0.65
C ASN A 102 -23.72 -6.47 0.63
N THR A 103 -24.92 -6.61 0.07
CA THR A 103 -25.66 -7.86 -0.04
C THR A 103 -24.98 -8.88 -0.96
N GLU A 104 -24.14 -8.43 -1.90
CA GLU A 104 -23.37 -9.32 -2.80
C GLU A 104 -22.17 -9.99 -2.11
N THR A 105 -21.68 -9.40 -1.01
CA THR A 105 -20.53 -9.91 -0.24
C THR A 105 -20.95 -10.62 1.04
N GLN A 106 -22.24 -10.59 1.39
CA GLN A 106 -22.77 -11.19 2.61
C GLN A 106 -22.62 -12.72 2.55
N GLY A 107 -21.87 -13.28 3.50
CA GLY A 107 -21.68 -14.74 3.64
C GLY A 107 -20.77 -15.40 2.61
N ASN A 108 -20.15 -14.64 1.69
CA ASN A 108 -19.25 -15.19 0.68
C ASN A 108 -17.80 -14.71 0.91
N LEU A 109 -16.95 -15.64 1.35
CA LEU A 109 -15.54 -15.38 1.63
C LEU A 109 -14.76 -14.90 0.40
N ASP A 110 -15.01 -15.49 -0.76
CA ASP A 110 -14.34 -15.11 -2.01
C ASP A 110 -14.74 -13.71 -2.47
N ALA A 111 -16.01 -13.34 -2.32
CA ALA A 111 -16.50 -12.01 -2.64
C ALA A 111 -15.83 -10.93 -1.77
N ILE A 112 -15.66 -11.23 -0.47
CA ILE A 112 -14.98 -10.35 0.48
C ILE A 112 -13.50 -10.20 0.15
N LEU A 113 -12.79 -11.32 -0.11
CA LEU A 113 -11.39 -11.28 -0.52
C LEU A 113 -11.20 -10.50 -1.82
N ASN A 114 -12.10 -10.66 -2.78
CA ASN A 114 -12.08 -9.90 -4.03
C ASN A 114 -12.33 -8.40 -3.81
N ALA A 115 -13.23 -8.02 -2.90
CA ALA A 115 -13.47 -6.64 -2.54
C ALA A 115 -12.23 -5.99 -1.89
N LEU A 116 -11.58 -6.72 -0.97
CA LEU A 116 -10.31 -6.29 -0.36
C LEU A 116 -9.20 -6.15 -1.42
N HIS A 117 -9.12 -7.08 -2.37
CA HIS A 117 -8.14 -7.02 -3.46
C HIS A 117 -8.37 -5.80 -4.36
N LYS A 118 -9.63 -5.50 -4.70
CA LYS A 118 -10.00 -4.28 -5.46
C LYS A 118 -9.60 -3.01 -4.71
N ALA A 119 -9.77 -2.98 -3.38
CA ALA A 119 -9.35 -1.85 -2.56
C ALA A 119 -7.83 -1.65 -2.59
N ALA A 120 -7.06 -2.73 -2.45
CA ALA A 120 -5.60 -2.68 -2.54
C ALA A 120 -5.11 -2.14 -3.90
N LEU A 121 -5.71 -2.58 -5.01
CA LEU A 121 -5.37 -2.08 -6.34
C LEU A 121 -5.70 -0.59 -6.51
N LYS A 122 -6.80 -0.13 -5.92
CA LYS A 122 -7.19 1.29 -5.97
C LYS A 122 -6.18 2.16 -5.22
N GLU A 123 -5.70 1.70 -4.07
CA GLU A 123 -4.68 2.40 -3.29
C GLU A 123 -3.35 2.52 -4.06
N GLU A 124 -2.90 1.44 -4.69
CA GLU A 124 -1.73 1.43 -5.58
C GLU A 124 -1.90 2.41 -6.76
N ALA A 125 -3.08 2.46 -7.37
CA ALA A 125 -3.38 3.36 -8.48
C ALA A 125 -3.31 4.85 -8.07
N LEU A 126 -3.86 5.20 -6.90
CA LEU A 126 -3.80 6.56 -6.37
C LEU A 126 -2.37 6.99 -6.03
N SER A 127 -1.55 6.08 -5.50
CA SER A 127 -0.13 6.33 -5.25
C SER A 127 0.66 6.57 -6.54
N MET A 128 0.37 5.80 -7.60
CA MET A 128 0.97 6.01 -8.92
C MET A 128 0.54 7.34 -9.58
N GLU A 129 -0.71 7.76 -9.44
CA GLU A 129 -1.15 9.06 -9.95
C GLU A 129 -0.50 10.23 -9.19
N TYR A 130 -0.35 10.11 -7.86
CA TYR A 130 0.37 11.11 -7.07
C TYR A 130 1.83 11.26 -7.51
N THR A 131 2.56 10.16 -7.71
CA THR A 131 3.94 10.23 -8.21
C THR A 131 4.03 10.82 -9.62
N LYS A 132 3.04 10.56 -10.48
CA LYS A 132 2.97 11.12 -11.83
C LYS A 132 2.69 12.63 -11.83
N THR A 133 1.82 13.11 -10.94
CA THR A 133 1.52 14.55 -10.80
C THR A 133 2.69 15.33 -10.19
N VAL A 134 3.43 14.75 -9.25
CA VAL A 134 4.67 15.34 -8.70
C VAL A 134 5.79 15.37 -9.76
N ALA A 135 5.91 14.35 -10.60
CA ALA A 135 6.87 14.33 -11.71
C ALA A 135 6.49 15.33 -12.84
N LEU A 136 5.20 15.52 -13.11
CA LEU A 136 4.70 16.49 -14.09
C LEU A 136 4.80 17.95 -13.63
N ASN A 137 4.79 18.22 -12.33
CA ASN A 137 5.03 19.56 -11.78
C ASN A 137 6.49 20.04 -11.86
N LYS A 138 7.40 19.24 -12.43
CA LYS A 138 8.73 19.69 -12.89
C LYS A 138 8.74 20.13 -14.36
N GLN A 139 7.58 20.38 -14.98
CA GLN A 139 7.55 21.18 -16.20
C GLN A 139 7.92 22.61 -15.83
N SER A 140 9.20 22.94 -15.99
CA SER A 140 9.70 24.30 -16.08
C SER A 140 8.75 25.07 -17.00
N PHE A 141 8.01 26.04 -16.45
CA PHE A 141 7.23 26.97 -17.25
C PHE A 141 8.12 27.47 -18.38
N PRO A 142 7.64 27.55 -19.65
CA PRO A 142 8.45 28.07 -20.74
C PRO A 142 8.83 29.50 -20.38
N SER A 143 10.04 29.65 -19.84
CA SER A 143 10.59 30.93 -19.46
C SER A 143 10.91 31.61 -20.77
N LYS A 144 10.04 32.52 -21.23
CA LYS A 144 10.35 33.37 -22.38
C LYS A 144 11.74 33.96 -22.10
N ILE A 145 12.72 33.63 -22.93
CA ILE A 145 14.06 34.18 -22.82
C ILE A 145 13.92 35.66 -23.18
N ILE A 146 13.88 36.52 -22.16
CA ILE A 146 13.80 37.97 -22.34
C ILE A 146 15.22 38.48 -22.55
N HIS A 147 15.53 38.94 -23.76
CA HIS A 147 16.76 39.66 -24.02
C HIS A 147 16.67 41.08 -23.47
N TYR A 148 17.72 41.53 -22.79
CA TYR A 148 17.86 42.89 -22.29
C TYR A 148 19.20 43.49 -22.71
N CYS A 149 19.24 44.82 -22.79
CA CYS A 149 20.47 45.60 -22.97
C CYS A 149 21.12 45.82 -21.60
N SER A 150 22.44 45.66 -21.50
CA SER A 150 23.19 45.79 -20.24
C SER A 150 24.60 46.36 -20.49
N ASN A 151 25.28 46.78 -19.43
CA ASN A 151 26.71 47.17 -19.45
C ASN A 151 27.09 48.29 -20.44
N GLY A 152 26.19 49.24 -20.69
CA GLY A 152 26.49 50.38 -21.57
C GLY A 152 26.30 50.05 -23.05
N LYS A 153 25.83 48.85 -23.39
CA LYS A 153 25.76 48.35 -24.76
C LYS A 153 24.35 47.88 -25.14
N ARG A 154 23.97 48.15 -26.39
CA ARG A 154 22.74 47.63 -27.00
C ARG A 154 22.92 46.14 -27.30
N ASN A 155 21.93 45.33 -26.94
CA ASN A 155 21.82 43.95 -27.40
C ASN A 155 21.01 43.92 -28.72
N PRO A 156 21.60 43.49 -29.85
CA PRO A 156 20.90 43.44 -31.14
C PRO A 156 19.67 42.52 -31.16
N LEU A 157 19.60 41.55 -30.25
CA LEU A 157 18.47 40.62 -30.13
C LEU A 157 17.24 41.25 -29.46
N VAL A 158 17.34 42.48 -28.96
CA VAL A 158 16.23 43.19 -28.34
C VAL A 158 15.42 43.93 -29.40
N THR A 159 14.22 43.41 -29.69
CA THR A 159 13.28 43.99 -30.66
C THR A 159 12.36 45.05 -30.05
N THR A 160 12.36 45.22 -28.73
CA THR A 160 11.43 46.12 -28.02
C THR A 160 11.74 47.61 -28.21
N HIS A 161 12.94 47.98 -28.68
CA HIS A 161 13.31 49.37 -28.93
C HIS A 161 14.46 49.52 -29.96
N GLY A 162 14.48 50.64 -30.69
CA GLY A 162 15.54 51.02 -31.63
C GLY A 162 16.79 51.64 -30.96
N PRO A 163 17.92 51.82 -31.69
CA PRO A 163 19.19 52.31 -31.14
C PRO A 163 19.03 53.65 -30.43
N GLU A 164 18.34 54.58 -31.08
CA GLU A 164 18.04 55.94 -30.61
C GLU A 164 17.28 55.98 -29.28
N LYS A 165 16.61 54.89 -28.90
CA LYS A 165 15.77 54.81 -27.70
C LYS A 165 16.34 53.86 -26.65
N CYS A 166 17.57 53.37 -26.84
CA CYS A 166 18.21 52.47 -25.90
C CYS A 166 18.75 53.23 -24.70
N TRP A 167 18.15 53.06 -23.53
CA TRP A 167 18.59 53.71 -22.28
C TRP A 167 20.02 53.36 -21.86
N GLN A 168 20.59 52.32 -22.45
CA GLN A 168 21.96 51.91 -22.19
C GLN A 168 22.99 52.64 -23.06
N LEU A 169 22.57 53.15 -24.24
CA LEU A 169 23.35 54.07 -25.08
C LEU A 169 23.05 55.54 -24.75
N HIS A 170 21.81 55.81 -24.34
CA HIS A 170 21.27 57.13 -24.02
C HIS A 170 20.73 57.16 -22.58
N PRO A 171 21.59 57.22 -21.54
CA PRO A 171 21.18 57.24 -20.13
C PRO A 171 20.22 58.37 -19.79
N GLU A 172 20.29 59.49 -20.51
CA GLU A 172 19.43 60.66 -20.40
C GLU A 172 17.95 60.37 -20.71
N LEU A 173 17.67 59.33 -21.51
CA LEU A 173 16.31 58.93 -21.86
C LEU A 173 15.67 57.99 -20.83
N LYS A 174 16.40 57.59 -19.79
CA LYS A 174 15.95 56.62 -18.80
C LYS A 174 14.84 57.21 -17.91
N PRO A 175 13.63 56.61 -17.87
CA PRO A 175 12.53 57.14 -17.07
C PRO A 175 12.82 56.99 -15.57
N ASN A 176 12.63 58.08 -14.84
CA ASN A 176 12.77 58.11 -13.39
C ASN A 176 11.54 57.47 -12.72
N ARG A 177 11.59 56.16 -12.45
CA ARG A 177 10.48 55.43 -11.83
C ARG A 177 10.51 55.57 -10.31
N LYS A 178 9.63 56.40 -9.74
CA LYS A 178 9.31 56.36 -8.30
C LYS A 178 8.62 55.03 -7.98
N ARG A 179 9.18 54.21 -7.08
CA ARG A 179 8.52 53.00 -6.57
C ARG A 179 7.24 53.43 -5.84
N LYS A 180 6.09 52.87 -6.21
CA LYS A 180 4.88 52.89 -5.38
C LYS A 180 4.87 51.58 -4.60
N ASP A 181 4.87 51.66 -3.27
CA ASP A 181 4.83 50.51 -2.39
C ASP A 181 3.49 49.76 -2.55
N LYS A 182 3.57 48.43 -2.67
CA LYS A 182 2.43 47.53 -2.80
C LYS A 182 1.97 47.12 -1.40
N GLU A 183 0.99 47.83 -0.84
CA GLU A 183 0.13 47.31 0.21
C GLU A 183 -1.16 46.76 -0.41
N GLN A 184 -1.75 45.75 0.24
CA GLN A 184 -2.98 45.00 -0.08
C GLN A 184 -2.81 43.71 -0.88
N ARG A 185 -2.51 42.62 -0.17
CA ARG A 185 -3.07 41.27 -0.44
C ARG A 185 -3.07 40.40 0.82
N ILE A 186 -4.01 40.62 1.73
CA ILE A 186 -4.62 39.54 2.54
C ILE A 186 -5.87 40.12 3.20
N ASN A 187 -7.05 39.65 2.77
CA ASN A 187 -8.28 39.52 3.55
C ASN A 187 -9.33 38.83 2.67
N PHE A 188 -9.38 37.51 2.75
CA PHE A 188 -10.59 36.73 2.51
C PHE A 188 -10.57 35.57 3.50
N THR A 189 -11.07 35.83 4.70
CA THR A 189 -11.57 34.79 5.60
C THR A 189 -13.09 34.79 5.44
N ILE A 190 -13.58 33.62 5.09
CA ILE A 190 -14.96 33.25 4.76
C ILE A 190 -15.86 33.39 5.99
N ALA A 191 -17.07 33.89 5.78
CA ALA A 191 -18.23 33.70 6.66
C ALA A 191 -19.13 32.63 6.04
#